data_AF-A0A379VLV5-F1
#
_entry.id   AF-A0A379VLV5-F1
#
_cell.length_a   1.000
_cell.length_b   1.000
_cell.length_c   1.000
_cell.angle_alpha   90.00
_cell.angle_beta   90.00
_cell.angle_gamma   90.00
#
_symmetry.space_group_name_H-M   'P 1'
#
loop_
_entity.id
_entity.type
_entity.pdbx_description
1 polymer ?
#
loop_
_entity_poly.entity_id
_entity_poly.type
_entity_poly.pdbx_seq_one_letter_code
_entity_poly.pdbx_strand_id
1 'polypeptide(L)' 'MYLRPDEVARVLEKAGFTVDVVTNKTYGYRRGENYVYVNREARMGRTALIHSSQIKRP' A
#
# COMPACT_ATOMS: atom_id res chain seq x y z
N MET A 1 -7.38 4.18 -15.55
CA MET A 1 -5.95 4.59 -15.49
C MET A 1 -5.28 3.83 -14.36
N TYR A 2 -4.06 3.36 -14.57
CA TYR A 2 -3.31 2.60 -13.58
C TYR A 2 -2.28 3.51 -12.90
N LEU A 3 -2.38 3.67 -11.58
CA LEU A 3 -1.48 4.52 -10.81
C LEU A 3 -0.08 3.90 -10.72
N ARG A 4 0.96 4.74 -10.80
CA ARG A 4 2.33 4.35 -10.44
C ARG A 4 2.45 4.15 -8.92
N PRO A 5 3.43 3.37 -8.44
CA PRO A 5 3.63 3.14 -7.01
C PRO A 5 3.71 4.42 -6.17
N ASP A 6 4.38 5.46 -6.69
CA ASP A 6 4.50 6.76 -6.00
C ASP A 6 3.18 7.54 -5.97
N GLU A 7 2.31 7.35 -6.97
CA GLU A 7 0.97 7.94 -6.94
C GLU A 7 0.07 7.23 -5.94
N VAL A 8 0.18 5.91 -5.83
CA VAL A 8 -0.53 5.13 -4.80
C VAL A 8 -0.07 5.53 -3.40
N ALA A 9 1.23 5.70 -3.18
CA ALA A 9 1.79 6.23 -1.94
C ALA A 9 1.13 7.56 -1.54
N ARG A 10 1.10 8.53 -2.47
CA ARG A 10 0.46 9.84 -2.23
C ARG A 10 -1.04 9.74 -1.92
N VAL A 11 -1.75 8.81 -2.54
CA VAL A 11 -3.18 8.57 -2.26
C VAL A 11 -3.36 8.00 -0.85
N LEU A 12 -2.50 7.07 -0.43
CA LEU A 12 -2.53 6.49 0.92
C LEU A 12 -2.24 7.54 1.99
N GLU A 13 -1.23 8.38 1.79
CA GLU A 13 -0.91 9.50 2.70
C GLU A 13 -2.10 10.47 2.83
N LYS A 14 -2.73 10.86 1.72
CA LYS A 14 -3.94 11.70 1.73
C LYS A 14 -5.13 11.03 2.41
N ALA A 15 -5.21 9.70 2.38
CA ALA A 15 -6.24 8.92 3.06
C ALA A 15 -5.95 8.69 4.57
N GLY A 16 -4.89 9.29 5.09
CA GLY A 16 -4.49 9.20 6.50
C GLY A 16 -3.77 7.90 6.86
N PHE A 17 -3.23 7.17 5.88
CA PHE A 17 -2.29 6.09 6.17
C PHE A 17 -0.91 6.69 6.46
N THR A 18 -0.24 6.10 7.43
CA THR A 18 1.15 6.43 7.78
C THR A 18 2.08 5.37 7.21
N VAL A 19 3.25 5.81 6.75
CA VAL A 19 4.32 4.89 6.35
C VAL A 19 4.74 4.05 7.57
N ASP A 20 4.78 2.74 7.39
CA ASP A 20 5.19 1.78 8.42
C ASP A 20 6.57 1.17 8.08
N VAL A 21 6.73 0.72 6.84
CA VAL A 21 7.99 0.13 6.36
C VAL A 21 8.32 0.65 4.96
N VAL A 22 9.59 0.98 4.73
CA VAL A 22 10.08 1.33 3.40
C VAL A 22 11.22 0.40 3.04
N THR A 23 11.05 -0.32 1.93
CA THR A 23 12.12 -1.13 1.33
C THR A 23 12.32 -0.72 -0.11
N ASN A 24 13.40 -1.18 -0.75
CA ASN A 24 13.62 -0.94 -2.18
C ASN A 24 12.51 -1.54 -3.07
N LYS A 25 11.78 -2.56 -2.57
CA LYS A 25 10.75 -3.27 -3.33
C LYS A 25 9.33 -2.86 -2.96
N THR A 26 9.11 -2.31 -1.77
CA THR A 26 7.76 -2.09 -1.23
C THR A 26 7.69 -0.85 -0.33
N TYR A 27 6.59 -0.11 -0.42
CA TYR A 27 6.14 0.78 0.64
C TYR A 27 5.04 0.09 1.45
N GLY A 28 5.21 -0.06 2.76
CA GLY A 28 4.18 -0.51 3.67
C GLY A 28 3.53 0.68 4.37
N TYR A 29 2.21 0.67 4.41
CA TYR A 29 1.37 1.70 4.99
C TYR A 29 0.43 1.07 6.00
N ARG A 30 0.15 1.80 7.09
CA ARG A 30 -0.84 1.40 8.09
C ARG A 30 -1.80 2.51 8.46
N ARG A 31 -3.02 2.13 8.85
CA ARG A 31 -4.01 3.03 9.46
C ARG A 31 -4.85 2.24 10.45
N GLY A 32 -4.56 2.39 11.74
CA GLY A 32 -5.09 1.52 12.79
C GLY A 32 -4.65 0.08 12.54
N GLU A 33 -5.61 -0.83 12.39
CA GLU A 33 -5.39 -2.25 12.13
C GLU A 33 -5.28 -2.61 10.64
N ASN A 34 -5.42 -1.62 9.75
CA ASN A 34 -5.34 -1.84 8.31
C ASN A 34 -3.90 -1.72 7.84
N TYR A 35 -3.40 -2.73 7.12
CA TYR A 35 -2.08 -2.73 6.50
C TYR A 35 -2.18 -2.87 4.98
N VAL A 36 -1.42 -2.05 4.27
CA VAL A 36 -1.36 -2.03 2.80
C VAL A 36 0.09 -2.04 2.36
N TYR A 37 0.43 -2.89 1.41
CA TYR A 37 1.74 -2.90 0.77
C TYR A 37 1.65 -2.49 -0.69
N VAL A 38 2.47 -1.51 -1.05
CA VAL A 38 2.61 -0.98 -2.40
C VAL A 38 3.88 -1.53 -3.01
N ASN A 39 3.75 -2.36 -4.05
CA ASN A 39 4.90 -2.88 -4.79
C ASN A 39 5.54 -1.77 -5.64
N ARG A 40 6.80 -1.41 -5.32
CA ARG A 40 7.61 -0.41 -6.01
C ARG A 40 8.18 -0.91 -7.34
N GLU A 41 8.28 -2.23 -7.52
CA GLU A 41 8.76 -2.88 -8.74
C GLU A 41 7.66 -2.93 -9.82
N ALA A 42 6.40 -2.65 -9.45
CA ALA A 42 5.28 -2.63 -10.38
C ALA A 42 5.41 -1.46 -11.37
N ARG A 43 5.59 -1.78 -12.65
CA ARG A 43 5.77 -0.79 -13.72
C ARG A 43 4.46 -0.11 -14.15
N MET A 44 3.31 -0.78 -14.02
CA MET A 44 1.96 -0.21 -14.17
C MET A 44 0.91 -1.01 -13.36
N GLY A 45 -0.09 -0.29 -12.85
CA GLY A 45 -1.03 -0.57 -11.76
C GLY A 45 -1.90 -1.84 -11.71
N ARG A 46 -1.35 -3.03 -11.93
CA ARG A 46 -2.03 -4.26 -11.50
C ARG A 46 -1.59 -4.78 -10.12
N THR A 47 -0.60 -4.15 -9.46
CA THR A 47 0.02 -4.77 -8.26
C THR A 47 0.38 -3.78 -7.14
N ALA A 48 -0.20 -2.58 -7.12
CA ALA A 48 0.15 -1.57 -6.12
C ALA A 48 -0.59 -1.70 -4.77
N LEU A 49 -1.48 -2.69 -4.63
CA LEU A 49 -2.30 -2.86 -3.43
C LEU A 49 -2.33 -4.33 -3.02
N ILE A 50 -1.46 -4.71 -2.09
CA ILE A 50 -1.61 -5.95 -1.33
C ILE A 50 -2.28 -5.54 -0.01
N HIS A 51 -3.56 -5.87 0.14
CA HIS A 51 -4.30 -5.64 1.37
C HIS A 51 -4.05 -6.80 2.33
N SER A 52 -3.61 -6.51 3.55
CA SER A 52 -3.67 -7.49 4.64
C SER A 52 -5.05 -7.40 5.29
N SER A 53 -5.98 -8.24 4.82
CA SER A 53 -7.21 -8.51 5.55
C SER A 53 -6.85 -9.36 6.76
N GLN A 54 -6.93 -8.81 7.98
CA GLN A 54 -7.40 -9.65 9.08
C GLN A 54 -8.90 -9.87 8.88
N ILE A 55 -9.27 -10.77 7.96
CA ILE A 55 -10.62 -11.33 7.84
C ILE A 55 -10.37 -12.84 7.93
N LYS A 56 -10.82 -13.61 8.92
CA LYS A 56 -11.95 -13.51 9.84
C LYS A 56 -11.55 -14.31 11.09
N ARG A 57 -11.67 -13.78 12.30
CA ARG A 57 -11.69 -14.66 13.49
C ARG A 57 -13.08 -15.34 13.52
N PRO A 58 -13.19 -16.68 13.54
CA PRO A 58 -14.36 -17.32 14.14
C PRO A 58 -14.41 -17.03 15.64
#